data_AF-M2ZKS7-F1
#
_entry.id   AF-M2ZKS7-F1
#
_cell.length_a   1.000
_cell.length_b   1.000
_cell.length_c   1.000
_cell.angle_alpha   90.00
_cell.angle_beta   90.00
_cell.angle_gamma   90.00
#
_symmetry.space_group_name_H-M   'P 1'
#
loop_
_entity.id
_entity.type
_entity.pdbx_description
1 polymer ?
#
loop_
_entity_poly.entity_id
_entity_poly.type
_entity_poly.pdbx_seq_one_letter_code
_entity_poly.pdbx_strand_id
1 'polypeptide(L)'
;MRKEDEERIAARLAKVMAMMCVRNTKLEDIHAGVVPVTKTGDYSDVVVLDANGRKIPWPEVSHIDDAQMRDLMKEIVNRLYTFHMRFDDPEFQARIDRWEAVAGKWDEPELKVSSAES
;
A
#
# COMPACT_ATOMS: atom_id res chain seq x y z
N MET A 1 -31.17 0.65 4.06
CA MET A 1 -30.25 -0.48 3.78
C MET A 1 -30.00 -1.18 5.09
N ARG A 2 -29.74 -2.50 5.13
CA ARG A 2 -29.38 -3.15 6.40
C ARG A 2 -27.90 -2.89 6.69
N LYS A 3 -27.53 -2.77 7.97
CA LYS A 3 -26.15 -2.56 8.40
C LYS A 3 -25.17 -3.59 7.80
N GLU A 4 -25.58 -4.84 7.69
CA GLU A 4 -24.78 -5.91 7.06
C GLU A 4 -24.55 -5.67 5.55
N ASP A 5 -25.53 -5.08 4.86
CA ASP A 5 -25.39 -4.74 3.45
C ASP A 5 -24.40 -3.56 3.27
N GLU A 6 -24.41 -2.59 4.20
CA GLU A 6 -23.44 -1.48 4.26
C GLU A 6 -22.01 -1.98 4.49
N GLU A 7 -21.81 -2.82 5.51
CA GLU A 7 -20.51 -3.41 5.82
C GLU A 7 -19.96 -4.21 4.63
N ARG A 8 -20.81 -5.01 3.96
CA ARG A 8 -20.40 -5.76 2.77
C ARG A 8 -20.01 -4.84 1.61
N ILE A 9 -20.76 -3.78 1.36
CA ILE A 9 -20.47 -2.82 0.28
C ILE A 9 -19.17 -2.07 0.58
N ALA A 10 -19.01 -1.55 1.81
CA ALA A 10 -17.81 -0.85 2.25
C ALA A 10 -16.56 -1.74 2.15
N ALA A 11 -16.65 -3.01 2.54
CA ALA A 11 -15.54 -3.96 2.44
C ALA A 11 -15.17 -4.26 0.98
N ARG A 12 -16.18 -4.39 0.10
CA ARG A 12 -15.94 -4.57 -1.34
C ARG A 12 -15.27 -3.34 -1.96
N LEU A 13 -15.76 -2.14 -1.66
CA LEU A 13 -15.19 -0.89 -2.15
C LEU A 13 -13.75 -0.71 -1.68
N ALA A 14 -13.47 -0.95 -0.40
CA ALA A 14 -12.12 -0.86 0.16
C ALA A 14 -11.11 -1.76 -0.59
N LYS A 15 -11.49 -3.01 -0.89
CA LYS A 15 -10.65 -3.94 -1.65
C LYS A 15 -10.40 -3.46 -3.08
N VAL A 16 -11.45 -3.03 -3.78
CA VAL A 16 -11.34 -2.57 -5.18
C VAL A 16 -10.49 -1.29 -5.26
N MET A 17 -10.73 -0.33 -4.36
CA MET A 17 -9.93 0.90 -4.28
C MET A 17 -8.46 0.61 -3.96
N ALA A 18 -8.18 -0.28 -3.01
CA ALA A 18 -6.80 -0.67 -2.70
C ALA A 18 -6.11 -1.27 -3.94
N MET A 19 -6.80 -2.11 -4.70
CA MET A 19 -6.24 -2.68 -5.93
C MET A 19 -6.00 -1.62 -7.01
N MET A 20 -7.00 -0.81 -7.32
CA MET A 20 -6.95 0.16 -8.42
C MET A 20 -6.04 1.35 -8.13
N CYS A 21 -6.06 1.87 -6.89
CA CYS A 21 -5.44 3.14 -6.54
C CYS A 21 -4.13 2.99 -5.76
N VAL A 22 -3.80 1.78 -5.27
CA VAL A 22 -2.56 1.55 -4.51
C VAL A 22 -1.72 0.45 -5.12
N ARG A 23 -2.23 -0.79 -5.20
CA ARG A 23 -1.45 -1.92 -5.71
C ARG A 23 -1.05 -1.72 -7.17
N ASN A 24 -2.00 -1.35 -8.02
CA ASN A 24 -1.79 -1.11 -9.45
C ASN A 24 -1.17 0.27 -9.74
N THR A 25 -0.09 0.60 -9.04
CA THR A 25 0.64 1.88 -9.18
C THR A 25 2.15 1.62 -9.17
N LYS A 26 2.96 2.68 -8.99
CA LYS A 26 4.41 2.58 -8.77
C LYS A 26 4.82 1.66 -7.63
N LEU A 27 3.90 1.32 -6.73
CA LEU A 27 4.13 0.30 -5.71
C LEU A 27 4.43 -1.08 -6.31
N GLU A 28 3.81 -1.45 -7.43
CA GLU A 28 4.10 -2.71 -8.13
C GLU A 28 5.51 -2.69 -8.72
N ASP A 29 5.95 -1.58 -9.32
CA ASP A 29 7.30 -1.42 -9.87
C ASP A 29 8.38 -1.66 -8.78
N ILE A 30 8.13 -1.17 -7.55
CA ILE A 30 9.03 -1.37 -6.40
C ILE A 30 9.03 -2.85 -5.96
N HIS A 31 7.87 -3.49 -5.98
CA HIS A 31 7.70 -4.89 -5.58
C HIS A 31 8.23 -5.90 -6.59
N ALA A 32 8.18 -5.57 -7.89
CA ALA A 32 8.65 -6.40 -8.98
C ALA A 32 10.19 -6.40 -9.12
N GLY A 33 10.91 -5.83 -8.14
CA GLY A 33 12.36 -5.92 -8.06
C GLY A 33 12.86 -7.36 -8.05
N VAL A 34 14.10 -7.57 -8.49
CA VAL A 34 14.70 -8.91 -8.51
C VAL A 34 14.95 -9.41 -7.09
N VAL A 35 14.27 -10.48 -6.72
CA VAL A 35 14.54 -11.21 -5.47
C VAL A 35 15.69 -12.21 -5.71
N PRO A 36 16.76 -12.18 -4.90
CA PRO A 36 17.89 -13.08 -5.05
C PRO A 36 17.53 -14.52 -4.71
N VAL A 37 18.29 -15.47 -5.26
CA VAL A 37 18.16 -16.89 -4.91
C VAL A 37 18.92 -17.16 -3.60
N THR A 38 18.27 -17.86 -2.65
CA THR A 38 18.89 -18.39 -1.43
C THR A 38 18.92 -19.92 -1.46
N LYS A 39 19.95 -20.52 -0.85
CA LYS A 39 20.06 -21.97 -0.62
C LYS A 39 19.64 -22.39 0.79
N THR A 40 19.56 -21.46 1.74
CA THR A 40 19.14 -21.72 3.12
C THR A 40 17.65 -21.47 3.33
N GLY A 41 17.04 -20.63 2.49
CA GLY A 41 15.61 -20.28 2.56
C GLY A 41 15.29 -19.11 3.49
N ASP A 42 16.20 -18.80 4.43
CA ASP A 42 16.12 -17.66 5.34
C ASP A 42 16.93 -16.44 4.87
N TYR A 43 17.53 -16.53 3.67
CA TYR A 43 18.37 -15.50 3.06
C TYR A 43 19.63 -15.11 3.87
N SER A 44 20.01 -15.89 4.87
CA SER A 44 21.26 -15.68 5.63
C SER A 44 22.52 -15.86 4.76
N ASP A 45 22.39 -16.55 3.63
CA ASP A 45 23.45 -16.75 2.63
C ASP A 45 23.49 -15.68 1.53
N VAL A 46 22.63 -14.67 1.59
CA VAL A 46 22.52 -13.61 0.58
C VAL A 46 22.99 -12.27 1.15
N VAL A 47 23.85 -11.57 0.40
CA VAL A 47 24.35 -10.24 0.74
C VAL A 47 24.28 -9.29 -0.45
N VAL A 48 23.99 -8.02 -0.18
CA VAL A 48 24.15 -6.91 -1.13
C VAL A 48 25.48 -6.23 -0.88
N LEU A 49 26.25 -5.99 -1.94
CA LEU A 49 27.48 -5.22 -1.90
C LEU A 49 27.20 -3.83 -2.48
N ASP A 50 27.36 -2.79 -1.67
CA ASP A 50 27.21 -1.41 -2.15
C ASP A 50 28.50 -0.88 -2.81
N ALA A 51 28.41 0.32 -3.38
CA ALA A 51 29.54 0.97 -4.06
C ALA A 51 30.72 1.32 -3.13
N ASN A 52 30.51 1.35 -1.81
CA ASN A 52 31.55 1.57 -0.80
C ASN A 52 32.18 0.25 -0.32
N GLY A 53 31.75 -0.89 -0.86
CA GLY A 53 32.21 -2.21 -0.44
C GLY A 53 31.56 -2.72 0.85
N ARG A 54 30.49 -2.07 1.35
CA ARG A 54 29.73 -2.56 2.50
C ARG A 54 28.93 -3.79 2.07
N LYS A 55 29.06 -4.87 2.83
CA LYS A 55 28.20 -6.07 2.72
C LYS A 55 27.01 -5.89 3.66
N ILE A 56 25.81 -5.91 3.10
CA ILE A 56 24.56 -5.78 3.84
C ILE A 56 23.83 -7.13 3.71
N PRO A 57 23.51 -7.82 4.82
CA PRO A 57 22.67 -9.01 4.77
C PRO A 57 21.34 -8.71 4.08
N TRP A 58 20.86 -9.59 3.21
CA TRP A 58 19.60 -9.35 2.48
C TRP A 58 18.41 -8.98 3.39
N PRO A 59 18.21 -9.62 4.56
CA PRO A 59 17.13 -9.23 5.48
C PRO A 59 17.21 -7.79 6.01
N GLU A 60 18.38 -7.15 5.93
CA GLU A 60 18.62 -5.77 6.36
C GLU A 60 18.55 -4.76 5.20
N VAL A 61 18.44 -5.24 3.96
CA VAL A 61 18.31 -4.40 2.77
C VAL A 61 16.91 -3.80 2.74
N SER A 62 16.78 -2.53 2.35
CA SER A 62 15.47 -1.92 2.12
C SER A 62 14.83 -2.52 0.86
N HIS A 63 13.82 -3.36 1.06
CA HIS A 63 13.01 -3.98 0.00
C HIS A 63 11.58 -4.19 0.48
N ILE A 64 10.68 -4.51 -0.45
CA ILE A 64 9.33 -4.99 -0.14
C ILE A 64 9.19 -6.39 -0.74
N ASP A 65 9.19 -7.41 0.11
CA ASP A 65 8.89 -8.79 -0.28
C ASP A 65 7.38 -9.07 -0.35
N ASP A 66 7.01 -10.27 -0.81
CA ASP A 66 5.61 -10.71 -0.91
C ASP A 66 4.87 -10.68 0.45
N ALA A 67 5.56 -10.98 1.55
CA ALA A 67 4.95 -11.00 2.87
C ALA A 67 4.68 -9.59 3.38
N GLN A 68 5.65 -8.69 3.26
CA GLN A 68 5.54 -7.28 3.56
C GLN A 68 4.48 -6.61 2.69
N MET A 69 4.42 -6.96 1.40
CA MET A 69 3.40 -6.46 0.49
C MET A 69 2.00 -6.90 0.89
N ARG A 70 1.82 -8.19 1.24
CA ARG A 70 0.54 -8.70 1.73
C ARG A 70 0.10 -7.97 3.00
N ASP A 71 1.01 -7.75 3.94
CA ASP A 71 0.71 -7.09 5.20
C ASP A 71 0.38 -5.60 4.99
N LEU A 72 1.12 -4.90 4.11
CA LEU A 72 0.82 -3.55 3.66
C LEU A 72 -0.58 -3.45 3.04
N MET A 73 -0.90 -4.33 2.08
CA MET A 73 -2.21 -4.33 1.42
C MET A 73 -3.35 -4.64 2.40
N LYS A 74 -3.13 -5.54 3.36
CA LYS A 74 -4.10 -5.83 4.42
C LYS A 74 -4.37 -4.60 5.28
N GLU A 75 -3.33 -3.88 5.68
CA GLU A 75 -3.47 -2.64 6.44
C GLU A 75 -4.24 -1.57 5.65
N ILE A 76 -3.88 -1.37 4.38
CA ILE A 76 -4.55 -0.40 3.50
C ILE A 76 -6.04 -0.72 3.35
N VAL A 77 -6.40 -1.97 3.06
CA VAL A 77 -7.79 -2.38 2.94
C VAL A 77 -8.54 -2.13 4.25
N ASN A 78 -7.95 -2.45 5.40
CA ASN A 78 -8.58 -2.22 6.70
C ASN A 78 -8.78 -0.72 6.99
N ARG A 79 -7.80 0.12 6.63
CA ARG A 79 -7.90 1.58 6.79
C ARG A 79 -8.97 2.18 5.87
N LEU A 80 -9.03 1.78 4.61
CA LEU A 80 -10.08 2.21 3.67
C LEU A 80 -11.47 1.74 4.14
N TYR A 81 -11.58 0.51 4.61
CA TYR A 81 -12.84 0.01 5.20
C TYR A 81 -13.26 0.84 6.42
N THR A 82 -12.31 1.13 7.32
CA THR A 82 -12.57 1.97 8.50
C THR A 82 -13.01 3.37 8.09
N PHE A 83 -12.39 3.94 7.05
CA PHE A 83 -12.78 5.24 6.50
C PHE A 83 -14.23 5.21 6.01
N HIS A 84 -14.61 4.22 5.18
CA HIS A 84 -15.99 4.09 4.71
C HIS A 84 -17.01 3.94 5.86
N MET A 85 -16.65 3.21 6.92
CA MET A 85 -17.57 2.94 8.04
C MET A 85 -17.66 4.06 9.07
N ARG A 86 -16.65 4.91 9.17
CA ARG A 86 -16.53 5.94 10.22
C ARG A 86 -16.45 7.35 9.67
N PHE A 87 -16.67 7.55 8.38
CA PHE A 87 -16.57 8.87 7.79
C PHE A 87 -17.45 9.90 8.53
N ASP A 88 -18.67 9.54 8.92
CA ASP A 88 -19.60 10.46 9.60
C ASP A 88 -19.37 10.57 11.14
N ASP A 89 -18.36 9.89 11.70
CA ASP A 89 -18.03 9.96 13.13
C ASP A 89 -17.26 11.26 13.43
N PRO A 90 -17.74 12.14 14.34
CA PRO A 90 -17.08 13.40 14.67
C PRO A 90 -15.62 13.26 15.11
N GLU A 91 -15.27 12.19 15.84
CA GLU A 91 -13.87 11.95 16.24
C GLU A 91 -12.99 11.60 15.04
N PHE A 92 -13.56 10.88 14.08
CA PHE A 92 -12.87 10.52 12.85
C PHE A 92 -12.71 11.72 11.92
N GLN A 93 -13.72 12.60 11.84
CA GLN A 93 -13.67 13.86 11.09
C GLN A 93 -12.54 14.78 11.58
N ALA A 94 -12.38 14.96 12.90
CA ALA A 94 -11.26 15.73 13.44
C ALA A 94 -9.88 15.17 13.03
N ARG A 95 -9.80 13.85 12.80
CA ARG A 95 -8.59 13.21 12.28
C ARG A 95 -8.43 13.45 10.78
N ILE A 96 -9.51 13.46 10.00
CA ILE A 96 -9.48 13.83 8.57
C ILE A 96 -8.95 15.25 8.42
N ASP A 97 -9.50 16.23 9.14
CA ASP A 97 -9.09 17.64 9.06
C ASP A 97 -7.58 17.82 9.30
N ARG A 98 -7.04 17.09 10.29
CA ARG A 98 -5.60 17.09 10.57
C ARG A 98 -4.78 16.59 9.38
N TRP A 99 -5.21 15.51 8.73
CA TRP A 99 -4.49 14.95 7.59
C TRP A 99 -4.68 15.76 6.32
N GLU A 100 -5.84 16.39 6.13
CA GLU A 100 -6.10 17.32 5.02
C GLU A 100 -5.14 18.51 5.06
N ALA A 101 -4.88 19.07 6.24
CA ALA A 101 -3.89 20.15 6.41
C ALA A 101 -2.46 19.72 6.03
N VAL A 102 -2.11 18.44 6.18
CA VAL A 102 -0.81 17.90 5.76
C VAL A 102 -0.81 17.62 4.26
N ALA A 103 -1.88 17.02 3.74
CA ALA A 103 -2.04 16.64 2.34
C ALA A 103 -2.15 17.86 1.42
N GLY A 104 -2.65 19.00 1.90
CA GLY A 104 -2.69 20.26 1.14
C GLY A 104 -1.31 20.83 0.77
N LYS A 105 -0.21 20.19 1.19
CA LYS A 105 1.16 20.48 0.73
C LYS A 105 1.57 19.68 -0.50
N TRP A 106 0.78 18.68 -0.89
CA TRP A 106 1.05 17.86 -2.05
C TRP A 106 0.50 18.53 -3.31
N ASP A 107 0.97 18.10 -4.47
CA ASP A 107 0.46 18.58 -5.74
C ASP A 107 -1.02 18.22 -5.91
N GLU A 108 -1.78 19.10 -6.57
CA GLU A 108 -3.19 18.89 -6.86
C GLU A 108 -3.39 17.67 -7.79
N PRO A 109 -4.46 16.88 -7.61
CA PRO A 109 -4.70 15.70 -8.43
C PRO A 109 -5.08 16.09 -9.86
N GLU A 110 -4.46 15.44 -10.83
CA GLU A 110 -4.84 15.53 -12.24
C GLU A 110 -5.72 14.35 -12.64
N LEU A 111 -6.88 14.63 -13.26
CA LEU A 111 -7.72 13.58 -13.82
C LEU A 111 -7.04 13.00 -15.06
N LYS A 112 -6.56 11.76 -14.95
CA LYS A 112 -6.08 11.01 -16.11
C LYS A 112 -7.26 10.50 -16.93
N VAL A 113 -7.52 11.13 -18.06
CA VAL A 113 -8.46 10.59 -19.05
C VAL A 113 -7.74 9.45 -19.76
N SER A 114 -8.14 8.21 -19.48
CA SER A 114 -7.65 7.04 -20.21
C SER A 114 -8.08 7.15 -21.67
N SER A 115 -7.11 7.33 -22.58
CA SER A 115 -7.29 6.88 -23.97
C SER A 115 -7.31 5.36 -23.92
N ALA A 116 -8.52 4.79 -23.98
CA ALA A 116 -8.86 3.38 -24.14
C ALA A 116 -7.68 2.39 -24.14
N GLU A 117 -7.65 1.57 -23.10
CA GLU A 117 -7.00 0.26 -23.12
C GLU A 117 -7.33 -0.43 -24.45
N SER A 118 -6.31 -0.65 -25.29
CA SER A 118 -6.34 -1.44 -26.52
C SER A 118 -5.70 -2.78 -26.26
#